data_AF-A0A920UWI6-F1
#
_entry.id   AF-A0A920UWI6-F1
#
_cell.length_a   1.000
_cell.length_b   1.000
_cell.length_c   1.000
_cell.angle_alpha   90.00
_cell.angle_beta   90.00
_cell.angle_gamma   90.00
#
_symmetry.space_group_name_H-M   'P 1'
#
loop_
_entity.id
_entity.type
_entity.pdbx_description
1 polymer ?
#
loop_
_entity_poly.entity_id
_entity_poly.type
_entity_poly.pdbx_seq_one_letter_code
_entity_poly.pdbx_strand_id
1 'polypeptide(L)'
;MADLQQISLFPLRVVLFPGGRLELQIFEQRYLDLVSECMRGDSGFGVCLLKTGEEVIQEGSQQTIHRTGTYSKIVDWDQLEKVCSV
;
A
#
# COMPACT_ATOMS: atom_id res chain seq x y z
N MET A 1 21.01 12.48 -12.32
CA MET A 1 21.20 12.12 -10.90
C MET A 1 19.94 11.39 -10.48
N ALA A 2 20.03 10.09 -10.18
CA ALA A 2 18.88 9.33 -9.70
C ALA A 2 18.70 9.67 -8.22
N ASP A 3 17.62 10.38 -7.88
CA ASP A 3 17.25 10.63 -6.49
C ASP A 3 16.84 9.27 -5.89
N LEU A 4 17.68 8.73 -5.01
CA LEU A 4 17.41 7.46 -4.33
C LEU A 4 16.53 7.73 -3.12
N GLN A 5 15.22 7.77 -3.35
CA GLN A 5 14.24 7.91 -2.27
C GLN A 5 13.93 6.55 -1.65
N GLN A 6 14.07 6.46 -0.33
CA GLN A 6 13.51 5.33 0.42
C GLN A 6 12.00 5.54 0.51
N ILE A 7 11.25 4.60 -0.06
CA ILE A 7 9.79 4.59 -0.04
C ILE A 7 9.29 3.28 0.58
N SER A 8 8.20 3.37 1.32
CA SER A 8 7.51 2.18 1.82
C SER A 8 6.81 1.47 0.66
N LEU A 9 6.86 0.13 0.66
CA LEU A 9 6.25 -0.69 -0.38
C LEU A 9 4.98 -1.34 0.14
N PHE A 10 3.92 -1.26 -0.65
CA PHE A 10 2.65 -1.91 -0.41
C PHE A 10 2.47 -3.03 -1.44
N PRO A 11 2.65 -4.30 -1.05
CA PRO A 11 2.41 -5.43 -1.93
C PRO A 11 0.89 -5.61 -2.11
N LEU A 12 0.40 -5.51 -3.36
CA LEU A 12 -1.00 -5.75 -3.72
C LEU A 12 -1.14 -6.84 -4.79
N ARG A 13 -2.30 -7.50 -4.87
CA ARG A 13 -2.63 -8.39 -6.01
C ARG A 13 -3.11 -7.65 -7.25
N VAL A 14 -3.14 -6.32 -7.18
CA VAL A 14 -3.57 -5.43 -8.26
C VAL A 14 -2.42 -4.54 -8.73
N VAL A 15 -2.40 -4.22 -10.02
CA VAL A 15 -1.44 -3.27 -10.60
C VAL A 15 -2.09 -1.91 -10.70
N LEU A 16 -1.42 -0.89 -10.16
CA LEU A 16 -1.78 0.50 -10.39
C LEU A 16 -1.03 1.03 -11.61
N PHE A 17 -1.73 1.71 -12.51
CA PHE A 17 -1.12 2.43 -13.62
C PHE A 17 -0.97 3.93 -13.29
N PRO A 18 0.02 4.63 -13.88
CA PRO A 18 0.16 6.07 -13.73
C PRO A 18 -1.13 6.80 -14.13
N GLY A 19 -1.65 7.66 -13.25
CA GLY A 19 -2.92 8.37 -13.45
C GLY A 19 -4.17 7.56 -13.09
N GLY A 20 -4.03 6.28 -12.78
CA GLY A 20 -5.10 5.47 -12.19
C GLY A 20 -5.38 5.88 -10.75
N ARG A 21 -6.62 5.65 -10.31
CA ARG A 21 -7.02 5.72 -8.91
C ARG A 21 -7.32 4.31 -8.43
N LEU A 22 -6.89 3.99 -7.22
CA LEU A 22 -7.12 2.69 -6.61
C LEU A 22 -7.71 2.89 -5.22
N GLU A 23 -8.94 2.42 -5.05
CA GLU A 23 -9.62 2.39 -3.77
C GLU A 23 -9.10 1.18 -2.99
N LEU A 24 -8.37 1.44 -1.91
CA LEU A 24 -7.79 0.41 -1.06
C LEU A 24 -8.43 0.45 0.32
N GLN A 25 -8.94 -0.69 0.75
CA GLN A 25 -9.40 -0.87 2.12
C GLN A 25 -8.27 -1.50 2.92
N ILE A 26 -7.67 -0.72 3.80
CA ILE A 26 -6.55 -1.13 4.63
C ILE A 26 -7.08 -1.54 5.99
N PHE A 27 -7.01 -2.83 6.29
CA PHE A 27 -7.49 -3.38 7.56
C PHE A 27 -6.37 -3.69 8.56
N GLU A 28 -5.12 -3.80 8.09
CA GLU A 28 -4.00 -4.17 8.94
C GLU A 28 -3.33 -2.94 9.55
N GLN A 29 -3.10 -2.98 10.86
CA GLN A 29 -2.52 -1.86 11.61
C GLN A 29 -1.18 -1.38 11.04
N ARG A 30 -0.27 -2.28 10.69
CA ARG A 30 1.05 -1.92 10.10
C ARG A 30 0.95 -1.07 8.83
N TYR A 31 -0.11 -1.26 8.05
CA TYR A 31 -0.34 -0.50 6.83
C TYR A 31 -1.06 0.84 7.13
N LEU A 32 -1.88 0.89 8.18
CA LEU A 32 -2.43 2.15 8.70
C LEU A 32 -1.31 3.07 9.24
N ASP A 33 -0.34 2.50 9.93
CA ASP A 33 0.86 3.22 10.39
C ASP A 33 1.64 3.79 9.20
N LEU A 34 1.88 2.97 8.17
CA LEU A 34 2.53 3.40 6.92
C LEU A 34 1.80 4.57 6.26
N VAL A 35 0.48 4.48 6.11
CA VAL A 35 -0.34 5.56 5.51
C VAL A 35 -0.26 6.82 6.35
N SER A 36 -0.32 6.69 7.68
CA SER A 36 -0.23 7.82 8.60
C SER A 36 1.12 8.54 8.52
N GLU A 37 2.22 7.79 8.39
CA GLU A 37 3.55 8.36 8.19
C GLU A 37 3.68 9.06 6.83
N CYS A 38 3.17 8.43 5.76
CA CYS A 38 3.14 9.00 4.42
C CYS A 38 2.34 10.31 4.36
N MET A 39 1.17 10.37 5.02
CA MET A 39 0.37 11.59 5.12
C MET A 39 1.10 12.70 5.89
N ARG A 40 1.86 12.36 6.93
CA ARG A 40 2.65 13.34 7.71
C ARG A 40 3.84 13.88 6.92
N GLY A 41 4.48 13.04 6.11
CA GLY A 41 5.68 13.36 5.35
C GLY A 41 5.45 13.93 3.95
N ASP A 42 4.19 14.14 3.53
CA ASP A 42 3.79 14.41 2.14
C ASP A 42 4.46 13.46 1.13
N SER A 43 4.69 12.22 1.58
CA SER A 43 5.34 11.17 0.82
C SER A 43 4.32 10.12 0.40
N GLY A 44 4.56 9.49 -0.74
CA GLY A 44 3.75 8.39 -1.24
C GLY A 44 4.35 7.04 -0.88
N PHE A 45 3.73 5.98 -1.38
CA PHE A 45 4.21 4.61 -1.26
C PHE A 45 4.26 3.94 -2.63
N GLY A 46 5.09 2.92 -2.74
CA GLY A 46 5.20 2.12 -3.95
C GLY A 46 4.23 0.95 -3.92
N VAL A 47 3.35 0.86 -4.93
CA VAL A 47 2.49 -0.30 -5.15
C VAL A 47 3.24 -1.32 -6.00
N CYS A 48 3.45 -2.52 -5.46
CA CYS A 48 4.10 -3.62 -6.19
C CYS A 48 3.17 -4.83 -6.28
N LEU A 49 3.17 -5.47 -7.45
CA LEU A 49 2.38 -6.69 -7.65
C LEU A 49 2.99 -7.85 -6.84
N LEU A 50 2.15 -8.58 -6.08
CA LEU A 50 2.56 -9.87 -5.50
C LEU A 50 2.76 -10.90 -6.61
N LYS A 51 3.95 -11.50 -6.63
CA LYS A 51 4.34 -12.60 -7.52
C LYS A 51 4.00 -13.96 -6.90
N THR A 52 4.21 -14.13 -5.61
CA THR A 52 3.83 -15.33 -4.83
C THR A 52 3.44 -14.93 -3.42
N GLY A 53 2.42 -15.58 -2.84
CA GLY A 53 1.90 -15.31 -1.50
C GLY A 53 0.51 -14.68 -1.50
N GLU A 54 -0.16 -14.72 -0.35
CA GLU A 54 -1.43 -14.00 -0.13
C GLU A 54 -1.16 -12.55 0.30
N GLU A 55 -2.12 -11.64 0.13
CA GLU A 55 -2.00 -10.23 0.55
C GLU A 55 -1.82 -10.10 2.07
N VAL A 56 -2.43 -11.02 2.82
CA VAL A 56 -2.29 -11.10 4.28
C VAL A 56 -1.05 -11.92 4.62
N ILE A 57 -0.13 -11.34 5.40
CA ILE A 57 1.04 -12.10 5.88
C ILE A 57 0.56 -13.10 6.92
N GLN A 58 0.50 -14.36 6.54
CA GLN A 58 0.41 -15.48 7.47
C GLN A 58 1.84 -15.83 7.95
N GLU A 59 2.02 -16.14 9.23
CA GLU A 59 3.32 -16.51 9.79
C GLU A 59 3.94 -17.68 8.98
N GLY A 60 5.09 -17.45 8.36
CA GLY A 60 5.80 -18.43 7.52
C GLY A 60 5.56 -18.31 6.01
N SER A 61 4.74 -17.37 5.53
CA SER A 61 4.52 -17.15 4.10
C SER A 61 5.61 -16.25 3.47
N GLN A 62 6.20 -16.72 2.36
CA GLN A 62 7.22 -15.99 1.62
C GLN A 62 6.54 -15.17 0.52
N GLN A 63 6.28 -13.89 0.80
CA GLN A 63 5.75 -12.97 -0.20
C GLN A 63 6.87 -12.50 -1.12
N THR A 64 6.79 -12.81 -2.41
CA THR A 64 7.67 -12.20 -3.41
C THR A 64 6.91 -11.14 -4.19
N ILE A 65 7.56 -10.00 -4.42
CA ILE A 65 7.02 -8.90 -5.22
C ILE A 65 7.71 -8.87 -6.59
N HIS A 66 7.01 -8.32 -7.57
CA HIS A 66 7.62 -7.98 -8.85
C HIS A 66 8.64 -6.85 -8.68
N ARG A 67 9.67 -6.84 -9.54
CA ARG A 67 10.71 -5.78 -9.58
C ARG A 67 10.21 -4.44 -10.11
N THR A 68 8.97 -4.41 -10.59
CA THR A 68 8.33 -3.23 -11.16
C THR A 68 7.06 -2.98 -10.37
N GLY A 69 6.89 -1.72 -9.97
CA GLY A 69 5.71 -1.22 -9.28
C GLY A 69 5.46 0.21 -9.69
N THR A 70 4.41 0.79 -9.13
CA THR A 70 3.96 2.14 -9.43
C THR A 70 3.95 2.96 -8.16
N TYR A 71 4.58 4.14 -8.21
CA TYR A 71 4.52 5.08 -7.11
C TYR A 71 3.13 5.72 -7.04
N SER A 72 2.51 5.66 -5.87
CA SER A 72 1.19 6.25 -5.59
C SER A 72 1.29 7.27 -4.48
N LYS A 73 0.56 8.37 -4.62
CA LYS A 73 0.35 9.33 -3.55
C LYS A 73 -1.03 9.12 -2.96
N ILE A 74 -1.15 9.33 -1.66
CA ILE A 74 -2.45 9.35 -0.98
C ILE A 74 -3.13 10.65 -1.38
N VAL A 75 -4.20 10.54 -2.15
CA VAL A 75 -5.01 11.70 -2.57
C VAL A 75 -6.15 11.93 -1.59
N ASP A 76 -6.73 10.84 -1.10
CA ASP A 76 -7.88 10.84 -0.22
C ASP A 76 -7.76 9.66 0.74
N TRP A 77 -8.14 9.87 2.00
CA TRP A 77 -8.15 8.85 3.04
C TRP A 77 -9.40 9.01 3.87
N ASP A 78 -10.17 7.93 3.96
CA ASP A 78 -11.38 7.86 4.76
C ASP A 78 -11.26 6.70 5.75
N GLN A 79 -11.47 7.00 7.03
CA GLN A 79 -11.56 5.97 8.05
C GLN A 79 -13.01 5.48 8.08
N LEU A 80 -13.26 4.34 7.43
CA LEU A 80 -14.54 3.65 7.57
C LEU A 80 -14.75 3.28 9.04
N GLU A 81 -15.56 4.06 9.74
CA GLU A 81 -16.10 3.68 11.04
C GLU A 81 -16.86 2.36 10.83
N LYS A 82 -16.48 1.33 11.57
CA LYS A 82 -17.28 0.12 11.66
C LYS A 82 -18.63 0.54 12.25
N VAL A 83 -19.61 0.77 11.39
CA VAL A 83 -21.01 0.84 11.81
C VAL A 83 -21.35 -0.57 12.29
N CYS A 84 -21.09 -0.83 13.57
CA CYS A 84 -21.81 -1.87 14.29
C CYS A 84 -23.29 -1.48 14.18
N SER A 85 -23.97 -2.11 13.23
CA SER A 85 -25.42 -2.04 13.15
C SER A 85 -25.96 -2.65 14.44
N VAL A 86 -26.54 -1.80 15.28
CA VAL A 86 -27.41 -2.19 16.39
C VAL A 86 -28.81 -2.38 15.85
#